data_AF-A0A0S8KHT0-F1
#
_entry.id   AF-A0A0S8KHT0-F1
#
_cell.length_a   1.000
_cell.length_b   1.000
_cell.length_c   1.000
_cell.angle_alpha   90.00
_cell.angle_beta   90.00
_cell.angle_gamma   90.00
#
_symmetry.space_group_name_H-M   'P 1'
#
loop_
_entity.id
_entity.type
_entity.pdbx_description
1 polymer ?
#
loop_
_entity_poly.entity_id
_entity_poly.type
_entity_poly.pdbx_seq_one_letter_code
_entity_poly.pdbx_strand_id
1 'polypeptide(L)'
;MFQRNRSFSVLYGIQRTLLAVFYLVSVLSLFWIIFYLLDDVLGLQGFTIILVTIAYLVLVVLGYSFIHVISYIPSNLAGAFDPVQNAIADGSIQSAGDLARELSAFMVNFFNFAFFDIEYALVKIKNVRSSWPAEKNSGEGGLNIGELDKRNETVIETIYVGKIKVQEKTGHLYLTPMIFGEENLGYIAVITRHRLWKIFMHLLTEFEDHFVDDQVVHILAGASGKLA
;
A
#
# COMPACT_ATOMS: atom_id res chain seq x y z
N MET A 1 20.09 -7.75 -13.69
CA MET A 1 19.54 -7.27 -14.97
C MET A 1 18.19 -7.96 -15.14
N PHE A 2 17.11 -7.30 -14.75
CA PHE A 2 15.80 -7.92 -14.52
C PHE A 2 15.10 -8.25 -15.84
N GLN A 3 14.84 -9.54 -16.09
CA GLN A 3 13.84 -9.93 -17.07
C GLN A 3 12.46 -9.61 -16.50
N ARG A 4 12.02 -8.37 -16.72
CA ARG A 4 10.63 -7.96 -16.62
C ARG A 4 9.80 -8.98 -17.41
N ASN A 5 8.95 -9.77 -16.76
CA ASN A 5 8.04 -10.69 -17.44
C ASN A 5 7.20 -9.86 -18.44
N ARG A 6 7.59 -9.89 -19.72
CA ARG A 6 7.04 -9.02 -20.78
C ARG A 6 5.52 -9.10 -20.81
N SER A 7 4.97 -10.30 -20.62
CA SER A 7 3.54 -10.58 -20.62
C SER A 7 2.76 -9.79 -19.55
N PHE A 8 3.25 -9.72 -18.31
CA PHE A 8 2.58 -8.94 -17.26
C PHE A 8 2.60 -7.44 -17.58
N SER A 9 3.75 -6.91 -18.00
CA SER A 9 3.85 -5.48 -18.36
C SER A 9 2.96 -5.08 -19.56
N VAL A 10 2.73 -6.01 -20.49
CA VAL A 10 1.85 -5.81 -21.66
C VAL A 10 0.38 -5.88 -21.24
N LEU A 11 0.00 -6.88 -20.43
CA LEU A 11 -1.38 -7.04 -19.96
C LEU A 11 -1.84 -5.83 -19.13
N TYR A 12 -0.99 -5.34 -18.22
CA TYR A 12 -1.26 -4.14 -17.44
C TYR A 12 -1.29 -2.87 -18.31
N GLY A 13 -0.40 -2.76 -19.30
CA GLY A 13 -0.45 -1.67 -20.28
C GLY A 13 -1.78 -1.64 -21.03
N ILE A 14 -2.30 -2.80 -21.43
CA ILE A 14 -3.60 -2.95 -22.09
C ILE A 14 -4.74 -2.58 -21.13
N GLN A 15 -4.75 -3.10 -19.89
CA GLN A 15 -5.76 -2.78 -18.88
C GLN A 15 -5.83 -1.27 -18.62
N ARG A 16 -4.67 -0.60 -18.51
CA ARG A 16 -4.60 0.84 -18.27
C ARG A 16 -5.08 1.65 -19.47
N THR A 17 -4.73 1.24 -20.69
CA THR A 17 -5.24 1.88 -21.91
C THR A 17 -6.75 1.71 -22.01
N LEU A 18 -7.28 0.52 -21.73
CA LEU A 18 -8.73 0.27 -21.71
C LEU A 18 -9.42 1.15 -20.67
N LEU A 19 -8.86 1.26 -19.46
CA LEU A 19 -9.40 2.09 -18.39
C LEU A 19 -9.40 3.57 -18.78
N ALA A 20 -8.33 4.05 -19.41
CA ALA A 20 -8.24 5.42 -19.91
C ALA A 20 -9.26 5.71 -21.01
N VAL A 21 -9.43 4.79 -21.95
CA VAL A 21 -10.42 4.91 -23.03
C VAL A 21 -11.83 4.91 -22.45
N PHE A 22 -12.15 3.96 -21.56
CA PHE A 22 -13.45 3.89 -20.91
C PHE A 22 -13.77 5.15 -20.09
N TYR A 23 -12.77 5.65 -19.35
CA TYR A 23 -12.87 6.90 -18.61
C TYR A 23 -13.16 8.09 -19.52
N LEU A 24 -12.40 8.24 -20.60
CA LEU A 24 -12.57 9.32 -21.57
C LEU A 24 -13.95 9.28 -22.24
N VAL A 25 -14.40 8.10 -22.69
CA VAL A 25 -15.73 7.93 -23.28
C VAL A 25 -16.84 8.28 -22.28
N SER A 26 -16.72 7.84 -21.03
CA SER A 26 -17.69 8.15 -19.97
C SER A 26 -17.76 9.64 -19.67
N VAL A 27 -16.60 10.30 -19.60
CA VAL A 27 -16.49 11.76 -19.39
C VAL A 27 -17.08 12.54 -20.54
N LEU A 28 -16.77 12.19 -21.79
CA LEU A 28 -17.34 12.86 -22.96
C LEU A 28 -18.86 12.68 -23.03
N SER A 29 -19.37 11.52 -22.62
CA SER A 29 -20.81 11.26 -22.56
C SER A 29 -21.50 12.11 -21.48
N LEU A 30 -20.88 12.23 -20.30
CA LEU A 30 -21.38 13.06 -19.20
C LEU A 30 -21.30 14.55 -19.52
N PHE A 31 -20.29 15.00 -20.27
CA PHE A 31 -20.16 16.39 -20.69
C PHE A 31 -21.41 16.88 -21.43
N TRP A 32 -21.92 16.10 -22.39
CA TRP A 32 -23.14 16.43 -23.12
C TRP A 32 -24.38 16.51 -22.21
N ILE A 33 -24.49 15.58 -21.25
CA ILE A 33 -25.60 15.56 -20.28
C ILE A 33 -25.55 16.80 -19.37
N ILE A 34 -24.37 17.15 -18.88
CA ILE A 34 -24.16 18.33 -18.04
C ILE A 34 -24.46 19.60 -18.82
N PHE A 35 -24.00 19.71 -20.07
CA PHE A 35 -24.28 20.87 -20.92
C PHE A 35 -25.78 21.06 -21.15
N TYR A 36 -26.49 20.00 -21.56
CA TYR A 36 -27.95 20.01 -21.74
C TYR A 36 -28.69 20.41 -20.45
N LEU A 37 -28.26 19.87 -19.30
CA LEU A 37 -28.87 20.21 -18.01
C LEU A 37 -28.69 21.70 -17.65
N LEU A 38 -27.52 22.27 -17.92
CA LEU A 38 -27.20 23.65 -17.55
C LEU A 38 -27.88 24.68 -18.47
N ASP A 39 -27.95 24.39 -19.78
CA ASP A 39 -28.50 25.29 -20.79
C ASP A 39 -30.03 25.14 -20.91
N ASP A 40 -30.52 23.95 -21.25
CA ASP A 40 -31.93 23.75 -21.60
C ASP A 40 -32.84 23.57 -20.37
N VAL A 41 -32.36 22.97 -19.28
CA VAL A 41 -33.18 22.69 -18.09
C VAL A 41 -33.10 23.81 -17.06
N LEU A 42 -31.88 24.29 -16.76
CA LEU A 42 -31.65 25.30 -15.74
C LEU A 42 -31.59 26.74 -16.29
N GLY A 43 -31.50 26.92 -17.61
CA GLY A 43 -31.50 28.25 -18.24
C GLY A 43 -30.38 29.16 -17.76
N LEU A 44 -29.21 28.60 -17.42
CA LEU A 44 -28.13 29.36 -16.83
C LEU A 44 -27.44 30.27 -17.85
N GLN A 45 -26.94 31.42 -17.39
CA GLN A 45 -26.19 32.34 -18.24
C GLN A 45 -24.89 31.71 -18.76
N GLY A 46 -24.50 32.02 -19.99
CA GLY A 46 -23.33 31.42 -20.66
C GLY A 46 -22.02 31.50 -19.88
N PHE A 47 -21.79 32.55 -19.08
CA PHE A 47 -20.62 32.63 -18.21
C PHE A 47 -20.59 31.54 -17.13
N THR A 48 -21.74 31.20 -16.55
CA THR A 48 -21.87 30.13 -15.56
C THR A 48 -21.58 28.77 -16.20
N ILE A 49 -22.05 28.55 -17.43
CA ILE A 49 -21.78 27.31 -18.19
C ILE A 49 -20.27 27.14 -18.42
N ILE A 50 -19.56 28.21 -18.78
CA ILE A 50 -18.10 28.20 -18.95
C ILE A 50 -17.40 27.83 -17.64
N LEU A 51 -17.80 28.45 -16.51
CA LEU A 51 -17.19 28.18 -15.21
C LEU A 51 -17.39 26.71 -14.77
N VAL A 52 -18.61 26.19 -14.91
CA VAL A 52 -18.92 24.79 -14.59
C VAL A 52 -18.15 23.83 -15.50
N THR A 53 -18.02 24.17 -16.79
CA THR A 53 -17.21 23.39 -17.74
C THR A 53 -15.75 23.31 -17.32
N ILE A 54 -15.14 24.44 -16.92
CA ILE A 54 -13.76 24.46 -16.43
C ILE A 54 -13.63 23.62 -15.15
N ALA A 55 -14.54 23.78 -14.19
CA ALA A 55 -14.54 22.99 -12.96
C ALA A 55 -14.67 21.49 -13.24
N TYR A 56 -15.53 21.11 -14.17
CA TYR A 56 -15.69 19.73 -14.63
C TYR A 56 -14.41 19.17 -15.23
N LEU A 57 -13.77 19.91 -16.14
CA LEU A 57 -12.49 19.49 -16.76
C LEU A 57 -11.39 19.30 -15.71
N VAL A 58 -11.31 20.18 -14.72
CA VAL A 58 -10.36 20.03 -13.59
C VAL A 58 -10.64 18.76 -12.81
N LEU A 59 -11.90 18.50 -12.44
CA LEU A 59 -12.28 17.28 -11.73
C LEU A 59 -11.98 16.01 -12.54
N VAL A 60 -12.16 16.08 -13.86
CA VAL A 60 -11.83 14.98 -14.78
C VAL A 60 -10.33 14.67 -14.76
N VAL A 61 -9.49 15.70 -14.89
CA VAL A 61 -8.03 15.52 -14.88
C VAL A 61 -7.56 14.96 -13.53
N LEU A 62 -8.12 15.46 -12.42
CA LEU A 62 -7.82 14.96 -11.08
C LEU A 62 -8.27 13.51 -10.90
N GLY A 63 -9.48 13.16 -11.35
CA GLY A 63 -10.02 11.81 -11.28
C GLY A 63 -9.19 10.80 -12.09
N TYR A 64 -8.82 11.15 -13.32
CA TYR A 64 -7.93 10.31 -14.13
C TYR A 64 -6.56 10.12 -13.47
N SER A 65 -5.96 11.20 -12.97
CA SER A 65 -4.65 11.15 -12.31
C SER A 65 -4.68 10.21 -11.09
N PHE A 66 -5.75 10.27 -10.31
CA PHE A 66 -5.96 9.40 -9.16
C PHE A 66 -6.09 7.93 -9.55
N ILE A 67 -6.95 7.62 -10.55
CA ILE A 67 -7.11 6.26 -11.08
C ILE A 67 -5.78 5.72 -11.63
N HIS A 68 -5.06 6.54 -12.37
CA HIS A 68 -3.78 6.18 -12.96
C HIS A 68 -2.76 5.81 -11.87
N VAL A 69 -2.64 6.62 -10.82
CA VAL A 69 -1.77 6.34 -9.67
C VAL A 69 -2.15 5.02 -8.99
N ILE A 70 -3.42 4.83 -8.64
CA ILE A 70 -3.88 3.61 -7.95
C ILE A 70 -3.61 2.37 -8.79
N SER A 71 -3.86 2.44 -10.10
CA SER A 71 -3.61 1.32 -11.01
C SER A 71 -2.12 0.96 -11.15
N TYR A 72 -1.23 1.91 -10.87
CA TYR A 72 0.22 1.71 -10.98
C TYR A 72 0.80 0.95 -9.79
N ILE A 73 0.21 1.11 -8.60
CA ILE A 73 0.80 0.58 -7.36
C ILE A 73 0.89 -0.95 -7.37
N PRO A 74 -0.18 -1.74 -7.64
CA PRO A 74 -0.10 -3.20 -7.58
C PRO A 74 0.92 -3.80 -8.58
N SER A 75 0.97 -3.26 -9.80
CA SER A 75 1.89 -3.74 -10.83
C SER A 75 3.35 -3.46 -10.48
N ASN A 76 3.63 -2.26 -9.97
CA ASN A 76 4.98 -1.90 -9.55
C ASN A 76 5.37 -2.61 -8.24
N LEU A 77 4.40 -2.90 -7.37
CA LEU A 77 4.59 -3.62 -6.11
C LEU A 77 5.08 -5.04 -6.36
N ALA A 78 4.42 -5.80 -7.23
CA ALA A 78 4.85 -7.15 -7.57
C ALA A 78 6.29 -7.18 -8.09
N GLY A 79 6.61 -6.35 -9.10
CA GLY A 79 7.96 -6.29 -9.65
C GLY A 79 9.02 -5.75 -8.68
N ALA A 80 8.64 -4.85 -7.76
CA ALA A 80 9.55 -4.35 -6.74
C ALA A 80 9.76 -5.34 -5.59
N PHE A 81 8.81 -6.24 -5.36
CA PHE A 81 8.87 -7.28 -4.33
C PHE A 81 9.58 -8.56 -4.82
N ASP A 82 9.68 -8.78 -6.14
CA ASP A 82 10.47 -9.86 -6.75
C ASP A 82 11.86 -10.06 -6.12
N PRO A 83 12.67 -9.01 -5.82
CA PRO A 83 13.97 -9.19 -5.16
C PRO A 83 13.87 -9.82 -3.77
N VAL A 84 12.83 -9.50 -2.99
CA VAL A 84 12.60 -10.08 -1.66
C VAL A 84 12.26 -11.56 -1.81
N GLN A 85 11.36 -11.91 -2.73
CA GLN A 85 11.03 -13.32 -3.01
C GLN A 85 12.24 -14.12 -3.52
N ASN A 86 13.03 -13.54 -4.42
CA ASN A 86 14.25 -14.17 -4.93
C ASN A 86 15.28 -14.37 -3.82
N ALA A 87 15.42 -13.41 -2.90
CA ALA A 87 16.31 -13.49 -1.76
C ALA A 87 15.89 -14.60 -0.75
N ILE A 88 14.60 -14.89 -0.66
CA ILE A 88 14.10 -16.05 0.10
C ILE A 88 14.44 -17.34 -0.64
N ALA A 89 14.21 -17.39 -1.95
CA ALA A 89 14.41 -18.59 -2.77
C ALA A 89 15.89 -18.97 -2.94
N ASP A 90 16.79 -17.99 -3.04
CA ASP A 90 18.24 -18.21 -3.14
C ASP A 90 18.91 -18.48 -1.78
N GLY A 91 18.14 -18.39 -0.69
CA GLY A 91 18.59 -18.64 0.67
C GLY A 91 19.44 -17.51 1.26
N SER A 92 19.42 -16.30 0.72
CA SER A 92 20.02 -15.13 1.37
C SER A 92 19.19 -14.64 2.57
N ILE A 93 17.86 -14.85 2.55
CA ILE A 93 16.95 -14.64 3.67
C ILE A 93 16.58 -16.01 4.26
N GLN A 94 17.24 -16.40 5.35
CA GLN A 94 17.03 -17.72 5.98
C GLN A 94 16.24 -17.67 7.29
N SER A 95 16.20 -16.49 7.93
CA SER A 95 15.55 -16.32 9.22
C SER A 95 14.40 -15.33 9.13
N ALA A 96 13.41 -15.49 10.00
CA ALA A 96 12.32 -14.53 10.12
C ALA A 96 12.82 -13.14 10.59
N GLY A 97 13.98 -13.06 11.24
CA GLY A 97 14.60 -11.77 11.56
C GLY A 97 15.14 -11.05 10.33
N ASP A 98 15.73 -11.79 9.39
CA ASP A 98 16.22 -11.23 8.11
C ASP A 98 15.06 -10.82 7.22
N LEU A 99 14.00 -11.64 7.16
CA LEU A 99 12.78 -11.29 6.42
C LEU A 99 12.14 -10.02 6.97
N ALA A 100 11.97 -9.94 8.29
CA ALA A 100 11.36 -8.78 8.92
C ALA A 100 12.20 -7.50 8.70
N ARG A 101 13.54 -7.62 8.61
CA ARG A 101 14.43 -6.50 8.25
C ARG A 101 14.21 -6.08 6.80
N GLU A 102 14.24 -7.01 5.86
CA GLU A 102 14.07 -6.71 4.44
C GLU A 102 12.68 -6.17 4.12
N LEU A 103 11.63 -6.75 4.70
CA LEU A 103 10.26 -6.23 4.61
C LEU A 103 10.16 -4.80 5.15
N SER A 104 10.76 -4.53 6.31
CA SER A 104 10.72 -3.19 6.88
C SER A 104 11.43 -2.15 6.00
N ALA A 105 12.56 -2.52 5.39
CA ALA A 105 13.29 -1.65 4.46
C ALA A 105 12.53 -1.45 3.15
N PHE A 106 11.96 -2.53 2.60
CA PHE A 106 11.11 -2.50 1.41
C PHE A 106 9.92 -1.56 1.61
N MET A 107 9.22 -1.68 2.75
CA MET A 107 8.05 -0.87 3.07
C MET A 107 8.37 0.62 3.05
N VAL A 108 9.48 1.01 3.68
CA VAL A 108 9.93 2.41 3.68
C VAL A 108 10.31 2.84 2.26
N ASN A 109 11.10 2.05 1.53
CA ASN A 109 11.59 2.46 0.22
C ASN A 109 10.49 2.52 -0.86
N PHE A 110 9.62 1.53 -0.90
CA PHE A 110 8.58 1.42 -1.92
C PHE A 110 7.43 2.39 -1.65
N PHE A 111 6.89 2.41 -0.43
CA PHE A 111 5.70 3.20 -0.12
C PHE A 111 6.00 4.68 0.16
N ASN A 112 7.24 5.08 0.43
CA ASN A 112 7.62 6.50 0.50
C ASN A 112 7.41 7.22 -0.84
N PHE A 113 7.43 6.52 -1.98
CA PHE A 113 7.19 7.11 -3.29
C PHE A 113 5.69 7.16 -3.68
N ALA A 114 4.83 6.40 -3.01
CA ALA A 114 3.46 6.10 -3.46
C ALA A 114 2.35 6.83 -2.69
N PHE A 115 2.54 8.09 -2.27
CA PHE A 115 1.58 8.88 -1.47
C PHE A 115 1.29 8.35 -0.05
N PHE A 116 2.00 7.31 0.40
CA PHE A 116 1.86 6.80 1.76
C PHE A 116 2.75 7.55 2.76
N ASP A 117 3.84 8.18 2.29
CA ASP A 117 4.82 8.89 3.12
C ASP A 117 5.21 8.08 4.37
N ILE A 118 5.46 6.77 4.19
CA ILE A 118 5.92 5.88 5.26
C ILE A 118 7.33 6.31 5.66
N GLU A 119 7.46 6.89 6.84
CA GLU A 119 8.75 7.29 7.40
C GLU A 119 9.40 6.14 8.15
N TYR A 120 8.59 5.26 8.73
CA TYR A 120 9.09 4.10 9.48
C TYR A 120 8.17 2.90 9.30
N ALA A 121 8.77 1.72 9.23
CA ALA A 121 8.08 0.44 9.30
C ALA A 121 8.75 -0.44 10.37
N LEU A 122 7.95 -1.17 11.11
CA LEU A 122 8.37 -2.22 12.02
C LEU A 122 7.66 -3.49 11.60
N VAL A 123 8.42 -4.58 11.49
CA VAL A 123 7.86 -5.90 11.26
C VAL A 123 8.19 -6.76 12.46
N LYS A 124 7.17 -7.37 13.05
CA LYS A 124 7.32 -8.34 14.13
C LYS A 124 6.71 -9.65 13.69
N ILE A 125 7.54 -10.68 13.57
CA ILE A 125 7.11 -12.06 13.34
C ILE A 125 7.12 -12.79 14.69
N LYS A 126 6.13 -13.64 14.93
CA LYS A 126 5.95 -14.42 16.16
C LYS A 126 7.23 -15.18 16.51
N ASN A 127 7.58 -15.18 17.81
CA ASN A 127 8.79 -15.80 18.36
C ASN A 127 10.13 -15.23 17.86
N VAL A 128 10.12 -14.10 17.14
CA VAL A 128 11.33 -13.40 16.71
C VAL A 128 11.38 -12.00 17.32
N ARG A 129 12.60 -11.54 17.64
CA ARG A 129 12.83 -10.17 18.09
C ARG A 129 12.41 -9.23 16.97
N SER A 130 11.53 -8.26 17.26
CA SER A 130 11.07 -7.28 16.27
C SER A 130 12.26 -6.59 15.60
N SER A 131 12.20 -6.48 14.27
CA SER A 131 13.23 -5.79 13.48
C SER A 131 12.66 -4.52 12.89
N TRP A 132 13.36 -3.43 13.16
CA TRP A 132 13.25 -2.17 12.44
C TRP A 132 14.14 -2.24 11.19
N PRO A 133 13.94 -1.35 10.19
CA PRO A 133 14.95 -1.18 9.16
C PRO A 133 16.29 -0.90 9.83
N ALA A 134 17.32 -1.57 9.32
CA ALA A 134 18.60 -1.88 9.96
C ALA A 134 19.51 -0.69 10.33
N GLU A 135 19.02 0.53 10.47
CA GLU A 135 19.86 1.72 10.65
C GLU A 135 19.42 2.70 11.74
N LYS A 136 18.30 2.47 12.45
CA LYS A 136 17.88 3.37 13.54
C LYS A 136 17.44 2.62 14.79
N ASN A 137 18.18 2.84 15.88
CA ASN A 137 17.95 2.26 17.20
C ASN A 137 16.49 2.45 17.66
N SER A 138 15.88 1.34 18.07
CA SER A 138 14.49 1.22 18.53
C SER A 138 14.22 1.72 19.95
N GLY A 139 15.27 2.12 20.69
CA GLY A 139 15.17 2.44 22.12
C GLY A 139 14.50 3.77 22.47
N GLU A 140 14.29 4.69 21.51
CA GLU A 140 13.93 6.08 21.83
C GLU A 140 12.62 6.58 21.17
N GLY A 141 11.84 5.70 20.54
CA GLY A 141 10.72 6.08 19.66
C GLY A 141 9.31 6.17 20.27
N GLY A 142 9.14 5.92 21.58
CA GLY A 142 7.82 6.03 22.24
C GLY A 142 6.76 4.99 21.81
N LEU A 143 7.14 3.91 21.10
CA LEU A 143 6.23 2.82 20.75
C LEU A 143 6.03 1.86 21.91
N ASN A 144 4.77 1.64 22.29
CA ASN A 144 4.41 0.60 23.24
C ASN A 144 4.16 -0.73 22.53
N ILE A 145 5.22 -1.54 22.35
CA ILE A 145 5.16 -2.85 21.70
C ILE A 145 4.10 -3.75 22.35
N GLY A 146 3.97 -3.72 23.69
CA GLY A 146 2.98 -4.52 24.40
C GLY A 146 1.53 -4.11 24.12
N GLU A 147 1.28 -2.85 23.80
CA GLU A 147 -0.05 -2.40 23.35
C GLU A 147 -0.33 -2.86 21.91
N LEU A 148 0.67 -2.79 21.03
CA LEU A 148 0.53 -3.30 19.66
C LEU A 148 0.29 -4.80 19.63
N ASP A 149 0.98 -5.56 20.47
CA ASP A 149 0.76 -7.01 20.61
C ASP A 149 -0.69 -7.32 20.99
N LYS A 150 -1.23 -6.62 22.01
CA LYS A 150 -2.64 -6.80 22.44
C LYS A 150 -3.63 -6.43 21.35
N ARG A 151 -3.38 -5.33 20.63
CA ARG A 151 -4.27 -4.90 19.54
C ARG A 151 -4.25 -5.91 18.39
N ASN A 152 -3.07 -6.43 18.05
CA ASN A 152 -2.87 -7.40 16.98
C ASN A 152 -3.71 -8.67 17.17
N GLU A 153 -3.93 -9.11 18.41
CA GLU A 153 -4.77 -10.29 18.71
C GLU A 153 -6.25 -10.11 18.33
N THR A 154 -6.73 -8.87 18.22
CA THR A 154 -8.16 -8.55 18.05
C THR A 154 -8.52 -8.04 16.66
N VAL A 155 -7.55 -7.87 15.77
CA VAL A 155 -7.69 -7.12 14.53
C VAL A 155 -7.36 -8.02 13.36
N ILE A 156 -8.16 -7.91 12.28
CA ILE A 156 -8.02 -8.70 11.04
C ILE A 156 -7.67 -7.85 9.82
N GLU A 157 -7.67 -6.51 9.95
CA GLU A 157 -7.38 -5.58 8.86
C GLU A 157 -6.47 -4.46 9.36
N THR A 158 -5.83 -3.72 8.45
CA THR A 158 -5.06 -2.54 8.82
C THR A 158 -5.91 -1.52 9.60
N ILE A 159 -5.49 -1.16 10.82
CA ILE A 159 -6.14 -0.15 11.66
C ILE A 159 -5.25 1.06 11.93
N TYR A 160 -5.89 2.20 12.16
CA TYR A 160 -5.23 3.38 12.70
C TYR A 160 -5.16 3.28 14.22
N VAL A 161 -3.94 3.30 14.77
CA VAL A 161 -3.69 3.18 16.21
C VAL A 161 -3.73 4.54 16.90
N GLY A 162 -3.12 5.55 16.28
CA GLY A 162 -3.05 6.89 16.86
C GLY A 162 -1.90 7.73 16.35
N LYS A 163 -1.69 8.88 16.98
CA LYS A 163 -0.51 9.72 16.73
C LYS A 163 0.61 9.32 17.68
N ILE A 164 1.83 9.29 17.17
CA ILE A 164 3.04 8.99 17.93
C ILE A 164 4.12 10.01 17.62
N LYS A 165 5.00 10.27 18.60
CA LYS A 165 6.16 11.13 18.40
C LYS A 165 7.42 10.27 18.28
N VAL A 166 8.10 10.34 17.14
CA VAL A 166 9.35 9.61 16.85
C VAL A 166 10.41 10.61 16.44
N GLN A 167 11.57 10.61 17.12
CA GLN A 167 12.73 11.47 16.80
C GLN A 167 12.31 12.92 16.46
N GLU A 168 11.52 13.51 17.38
CA GLU A 168 10.96 14.87 17.32
C GLU A 168 9.79 15.14 16.35
N LYS A 169 9.42 14.21 15.47
CA LYS A 169 8.28 14.38 14.54
C LYS A 169 7.02 13.65 15.03
N THR A 170 5.86 14.27 14.83
CA THR A 170 4.57 13.62 15.06
C THR A 170 4.15 12.88 13.80
N GLY A 171 3.99 11.55 13.90
CA GLY A 171 3.52 10.68 12.83
C GLY A 171 2.21 9.97 13.19
N HIS A 172 1.62 9.34 12.19
CA HIS A 172 0.40 8.55 12.29
C HIS A 172 0.75 7.06 12.25
N LEU A 173 0.43 6.33 13.33
CA LEU A 173 0.73 4.91 13.49
C LEU A 173 -0.44 4.06 13.00
N TYR A 174 -0.10 3.08 12.16
CA TYR A 174 -1.02 2.07 11.65
C TYR A 174 -0.47 0.68 11.98
N LEU A 175 -1.38 -0.26 12.21
CA LEU A 175 -1.08 -1.65 12.53
C LEU A 175 -1.79 -2.54 11.51
N THR A 176 -1.02 -3.38 10.83
CA THR A 176 -1.48 -4.40 9.88
C THR A 176 -1.17 -5.76 10.50
N PRO A 177 -2.16 -6.56 10.88
CA PRO A 177 -1.91 -7.91 11.40
C PRO A 177 -1.35 -8.78 10.27
N MET A 178 -0.52 -9.77 10.60
CA MET A 178 -0.12 -10.81 9.65
C MET A 178 -0.85 -12.10 10.00
N ILE A 179 -1.78 -12.54 9.14
CA ILE A 179 -2.69 -13.65 9.44
C ILE A 179 -2.64 -14.66 8.30
N PHE A 180 -2.40 -15.93 8.63
CA PHE A 180 -2.48 -17.01 7.66
C PHE A 180 -3.48 -18.07 8.13
N GLY A 181 -4.57 -18.24 7.38
CA GLY A 181 -5.70 -19.06 7.82
C GLY A 181 -6.31 -18.53 9.11
N GLU A 182 -6.17 -19.27 10.21
CA GLU A 182 -6.62 -18.85 11.56
C GLU A 182 -5.45 -18.44 12.48
N GLU A 183 -4.21 -18.53 12.00
CA GLU A 183 -3.03 -18.23 12.81
C GLU A 183 -2.53 -16.80 12.62
N ASN A 184 -2.38 -16.08 13.73
CA ASN A 184 -1.68 -14.80 13.76
C ASN A 184 -0.15 -15.05 13.79
N LEU A 185 0.52 -14.63 12.73
CA LEU A 185 1.95 -14.78 12.50
C LEU A 185 2.77 -13.58 13.00
N GLY A 186 2.11 -12.47 13.34
CA GLY A 186 2.76 -11.23 13.78
C GLY A 186 2.03 -9.98 13.30
N TYR A 187 2.76 -8.90 13.10
CA TYR A 187 2.23 -7.66 12.50
C TYR A 187 3.28 -6.79 11.84
N ILE A 188 2.79 -5.91 10.97
CA ILE A 188 3.51 -4.79 10.39
C ILE A 188 2.94 -3.50 11.00
N ALA A 189 3.79 -2.71 11.66
CA ALA A 189 3.44 -1.39 12.15
C ALA A 189 4.12 -0.32 11.30
N VAL A 190 3.35 0.60 10.72
CA VAL A 190 3.89 1.68 9.88
C VAL A 190 3.57 3.05 10.44
N ILE A 191 4.50 3.97 10.31
CA ILE A 191 4.37 5.36 10.71
C ILE A 191 4.45 6.22 9.48
N THR A 192 3.41 7.03 9.29
CA THR A 192 3.27 7.91 8.13
C THR A 192 3.29 9.37 8.57
N ARG A 193 3.78 10.26 7.69
CA ARG A 193 3.75 11.70 7.96
C ARG A 193 2.33 12.26 7.94
N HIS A 194 1.50 11.75 7.03
CA HIS A 194 0.14 12.21 6.81
C HIS A 194 -0.86 11.08 7.07
N ARG A 195 -2.10 11.46 7.45
CA ARG A 195 -3.15 10.47 7.68
C ARG A 195 -3.53 9.79 6.36
N LEU A 196 -3.30 8.48 6.29
CA LEU A 196 -3.73 7.64 5.19
C LEU A 196 -5.25 7.64 5.05
N TRP A 197 -5.72 7.65 3.81
CA TRP A 197 -7.13 7.41 3.47
C TRP A 197 -7.45 5.92 3.58
N LYS A 198 -8.74 5.58 3.71
CA LYS A 198 -9.20 4.20 3.89
C LYS A 198 -8.72 3.25 2.78
N ILE A 199 -8.69 3.72 1.53
CA ILE A 199 -8.21 2.92 0.40
C ILE A 199 -6.73 2.54 0.53
N PHE A 200 -5.91 3.42 1.09
CA PHE A 200 -4.50 3.17 1.33
C PHE A 200 -4.30 2.20 2.50
N MET A 201 -5.11 2.30 3.55
CA MET A 201 -5.11 1.29 4.63
C MET A 201 -5.46 -0.10 4.08
N HIS A 202 -6.47 -0.18 3.21
CA HIS A 202 -6.84 -1.45 2.59
C HIS A 202 -5.72 -2.01 1.70
N LEU A 203 -5.00 -1.17 0.97
CA LEU A 203 -3.83 -1.59 0.19
C LEU A 203 -2.72 -2.20 1.07
N LEU A 204 -2.53 -1.73 2.31
CA LEU A 204 -1.57 -2.35 3.23
C LEU A 204 -2.01 -3.75 3.66
N THR A 205 -3.32 -3.95 3.89
CA THR A 205 -3.89 -5.28 4.14
C THR A 205 -3.68 -6.19 2.92
N GLU A 206 -4.05 -5.73 1.73
CA GLU A 206 -3.89 -6.50 0.48
C GLU A 206 -2.42 -6.81 0.15
N PHE A 207 -1.50 -5.91 0.49
CA PHE A 207 -0.07 -6.19 0.37
C PHE A 207 0.36 -7.34 1.30
N GLU A 208 -0.16 -7.35 2.52
CA GLU A 208 0.12 -8.43 3.47
C GLU A 208 -0.44 -9.76 2.96
N ASP A 209 -1.73 -9.81 2.62
CA ASP A 209 -2.48 -10.99 2.15
C ASP A 209 -1.97 -11.61 0.83
N HIS A 210 -1.23 -10.86 0.01
CA HIS A 210 -0.81 -11.32 -1.32
C HIS A 210 0.70 -11.48 -1.50
N PHE A 211 1.49 -10.91 -0.59
CA PHE A 211 2.95 -10.89 -0.76
C PHE A 211 3.70 -11.33 0.50
N VAL A 212 3.18 -11.08 1.70
CA VAL A 212 3.93 -11.24 2.94
C VAL A 212 3.59 -12.55 3.64
N ASP A 213 2.31 -12.85 3.79
CA ASP A 213 1.79 -14.00 4.54
C ASP A 213 2.45 -15.33 4.14
N ASP A 214 2.41 -15.69 2.86
CA ASP A 214 2.98 -16.92 2.29
C ASP A 214 4.49 -17.01 2.54
N GLN A 215 5.19 -15.87 2.44
CA GLN A 215 6.63 -15.81 2.62
C GLN A 215 7.03 -16.00 4.08
N VAL A 216 6.25 -15.44 5.01
CA VAL A 216 6.44 -15.65 6.45
C VAL A 216 6.22 -17.12 6.79
N VAL A 217 5.17 -17.75 6.26
CA VAL A 217 4.91 -19.19 6.47
C VAL A 217 6.07 -20.03 5.94
N HIS A 218 6.55 -19.75 4.73
CA HIS A 218 7.66 -20.51 4.13
C HIS A 218 8.92 -20.49 5.00
N ILE A 219 9.28 -19.33 5.56
CA ILE A 219 10.44 -19.20 6.45
C ILE A 219 10.21 -19.87 7.80
N LEU A 220 9.01 -19.74 8.40
CA LEU A 220 8.69 -20.38 9.67
C LEU A 220 8.64 -21.92 9.55
N ALA A 221 8.14 -22.43 8.42
CA ALA A 221 8.12 -23.86 8.11
C ALA A 221 9.53 -24.41 7.85
N GLY A 222 10.34 -23.69 7.07
CA GLY A 222 11.75 -24.01 6.83
C GLY A 222 12.57 -24.02 8.12
N ALA A 223 12.32 -23.07 9.03
CA ALA A 223 12.98 -23.02 10.34
C ALA A 223 12.52 -24.14 11.31
N SER A 224 11.30 -24.65 11.15
CA SER A 224 10.74 -25.72 12.00
C SER A 224 11.16 -27.14 11.57
N GLY A 225 11.95 -27.29 10.49
CA GLY A 225 12.40 -28.60 10.01
C GLY A 225 11.27 -29.50 9.50
N LYS A 226 10.10 -28.94 9.17
CA LYS A 226 8.97 -29.68 8.58
C LYS A 226 8.96 -29.59 7.05
N LEU A 227 10.11 -29.87 6.46
CA LEU A 227 10.18 -30.36 5.09
C LEU A 227 10.59 -31.83 5.17
N ALA A 228 9.59 -32.69 5.32
CA ALA A 228 9.67 -34.12 5.08
C ALA A 228 8.62 -34.47 4.03
#